data_AF-A0A7K9EKW6-F1
#
_entry.id   AF-A0A7K9EKW6-F1
#
_cell.length_a   1.000
_cell.length_b   1.000
_cell.length_c   1.000
_cell.angle_alpha   90.00
_cell.angle_beta   90.00
_cell.angle_gamma   90.00
#
_symmetry.space_group_name_H-M   'P 1'
#
loop_
_entity.id
_entity.type
_entity.pdbx_description
1 polymer ?
#
loop_
_entity_poly.entity_id
_entity_poly.type
_entity_poly.pdbx_seq_one_letter_code
_entity_poly.pdbx_strand_id
1 'polypeptide(L)'
;MNNCVLLEELLIKKSQQKRRTSPSNFKVRFFVLTKSKLAYYEHRHGKKRTLKGSVELSRIKCVEIVKSDIIIPCQYKYPFQIVHDNYILYVFAPNRESRQRWVFTLKEETRSNNSLVSKCHPDFWIDGKWRCCAQTEKMAAGCIEYDPTKNASKKPLPPTPEDNRKLLLDPKEASVMAIYDYEAQNPQELTLQYNEEYYVIDSSEEHWWLIQDKNGHEGYVPSSYLAEKSPENLQIYEWYNKNISRSKAETLLKEEGREGAFMVRDSRQPGMYTVSVFTKALSTDNNPVIKHYHINETMDFPKRYYLAEKHVFDCIPELINYHQHNAGGLVTRLRYAVSSWRKKAPVTAGLSYGKLVINPSELTRVQEIGSGQFGVVYLGYLLEKTKVAIKTIREGAMSEEDFIEEAKVLMKLSHPKLVQLYGVCFEETPICLVFEFMENGCLSDYLKSQRGSFSKETLLGMCQDVCEGMAYLEQNSVIHRDLAARNCLVGESHVVKVSDFGMSRIVLDDQYTSSTGTKFPVKWSAPEVFSYSYYSTKSDVWSFGVLMWEVFSEGKIPYENRTNGEVVEEINAGFRLYKPKLASKAIYEVMSHCWRMRKDDRPSFSVLLYQLSEISEFDL
;
A
#
# COMPACT_ATOMS: atom_id res chain seq x y z
N MET A 1 47.49 -12.59 23.43
CA MET A 1 47.33 -12.20 22.00
C MET A 1 45.97 -11.56 21.84
N ASN A 2 45.94 -10.26 21.53
CA ASN A 2 44.71 -9.45 21.50
C ASN A 2 43.68 -10.02 20.51
N ASN A 3 42.57 -10.58 21.02
CA ASN A 3 41.37 -10.84 20.22
C ASN A 3 40.63 -9.51 20.01
N CYS A 4 41.19 -8.64 19.17
CA CYS A 4 40.49 -7.42 18.75
C CYS A 4 39.27 -7.84 17.92
N VAL A 5 38.08 -7.53 18.43
CA VAL A 5 36.81 -7.74 17.74
C VAL A 5 36.68 -6.66 16.67
N LEU A 6 36.51 -7.09 15.41
CA LEU A 6 36.35 -6.21 14.25
C LEU A 6 34.89 -5.82 14.06
N LEU A 7 33.97 -6.79 14.18
CA LEU A 7 32.52 -6.58 14.10
C LEU A 7 31.82 -7.53 15.07
N GLU A 8 30.75 -7.06 15.69
CA GLU A 8 29.81 -7.93 16.38
C GLU A 8 28.37 -7.42 16.24
N GLU A 9 27.42 -8.32 16.01
CA GLU A 9 26.04 -7.96 15.74
C GLU A 9 25.10 -9.18 15.88
N LEU A 10 23.82 -8.94 16.18
CA LEU A 10 22.79 -9.97 16.03
C LEU A 10 22.43 -10.11 14.56
N LEU A 11 22.75 -11.26 13.96
CA LEU A 11 22.41 -11.60 12.58
C LEU A 11 21.59 -12.89 12.54
N ILE A 12 20.90 -13.15 11.44
CA ILE A 12 20.19 -14.41 11.24
C ILE A 12 21.04 -15.33 10.36
N LYS A 13 21.22 -16.56 10.82
CA LYS A 13 21.87 -17.63 10.07
C LYS A 13 20.82 -18.60 9.53
N LYS A 14 20.86 -18.93 8.23
CA LYS A 14 20.13 -20.09 7.69
C LYS A 14 20.88 -21.38 8.02
N SER A 15 20.19 -22.34 8.59
CA SER A 15 20.74 -23.66 8.91
C SER A 15 21.01 -24.44 7.63
N GLN A 16 22.09 -25.22 7.60
CA GLN A 16 22.29 -26.21 6.56
C GLN A 16 21.31 -27.36 6.75
N GLN A 17 20.43 -27.57 5.78
CA GLN A 17 19.50 -28.70 5.75
C GLN A 17 20.30 -30.00 5.65
N LYS A 18 20.07 -30.95 6.57
CA LYS A 18 20.69 -32.28 6.54
C LYS A 18 20.02 -33.25 5.55
N ARG A 19 18.76 -32.99 5.16
CA ARG A 19 17.97 -33.76 4.19
C ARG A 19 17.22 -32.80 3.25
N ARG A 20 16.96 -33.22 2.00
CA ARG A 20 16.27 -32.41 0.98
C ARG A 20 14.86 -31.95 1.40
N THR A 21 14.20 -32.73 2.26
CA THR A 21 12.82 -32.47 2.75
C THR A 21 12.76 -31.70 4.06
N SER A 22 13.89 -31.38 4.70
CA SER A 22 13.87 -30.66 5.98
C SER A 22 13.56 -29.18 5.77
N PRO A 23 12.65 -28.57 6.54
CA PRO A 23 12.37 -27.13 6.46
C PRO A 23 13.64 -26.29 6.65
N SER A 24 13.77 -25.19 5.92
CA SER A 24 14.84 -24.21 6.15
C SER A 24 14.62 -23.54 7.50
N ASN A 25 15.57 -23.70 8.43
CA ASN A 25 15.49 -23.13 9.78
C ASN A 25 16.39 -21.89 9.87
N PHE A 26 15.84 -20.77 10.33
CA PHE A 26 16.52 -19.48 10.48
C PHE A 26 16.72 -19.19 11.96
N LYS A 27 17.96 -18.91 12.37
CA LYS A 27 18.29 -18.73 13.78
C LYS A 27 19.04 -17.42 14.00
N VAL A 28 18.50 -16.57 14.87
CA VAL A 28 19.18 -15.38 15.37
C VAL A 28 20.42 -15.82 16.16
N ARG A 29 21.58 -15.25 15.83
CA ARG A 29 22.86 -15.53 16.48
C ARG A 29 23.60 -14.22 16.67
N PHE A 30 24.33 -14.13 17.78
CA PHE A 30 25.28 -13.04 17.99
C PHE A 30 26.58 -13.41 17.27
N PHE A 31 26.89 -12.73 16.17
CA PHE A 31 28.12 -12.94 15.41
C PHE A 31 29.23 -12.05 15.96
N VAL A 32 30.46 -12.56 15.96
CA VAL A 32 31.68 -11.88 16.37
C VAL A 32 32.78 -12.21 15.37
N LEU A 33 33.27 -11.19 14.68
CA LEU A 33 34.39 -11.27 13.75
C LEU A 33 35.66 -10.78 14.46
N THR A 34 36.73 -11.57 14.39
CA THR A 34 38.08 -11.17 14.78
C THR A 34 39.01 -11.30 13.57
N LYS A 35 40.26 -10.80 13.69
CA LYS A 35 41.29 -10.97 12.66
C LYS A 35 41.64 -12.43 12.29
N SER A 36 41.16 -13.41 13.05
CA SER A 36 41.47 -14.83 12.83
C SER A 36 40.25 -15.68 12.52
N LYS A 37 39.05 -15.30 12.99
CA LYS A 37 37.84 -16.11 12.83
C LYS A 37 36.54 -15.30 12.89
N LEU A 38 35.51 -15.85 12.27
CA LEU A 38 34.11 -15.48 12.45
C LEU A 38 33.42 -16.50 13.37
N ALA A 39 33.03 -16.09 14.58
CA ALA A 39 32.32 -16.93 15.54
C ALA A 39 30.86 -16.48 15.69
N TYR A 40 29.96 -17.40 16.03
CA TYR A 40 28.56 -17.06 16.33
C TYR A 40 28.01 -17.82 17.52
N TYR A 41 27.25 -17.10 18.34
CA TYR A 41 26.80 -17.52 19.66
C TYR A 41 25.27 -17.54 19.74
N GLU A 42 24.72 -18.41 20.58
CA GLU A 42 23.32 -18.32 20.99
C GLU A 42 23.17 -17.25 22.08
N HIS A 43 22.19 -16.36 21.88
CA HIS A 43 21.85 -15.29 22.79
C HIS A 43 20.45 -15.53 23.35
N ARG A 44 20.33 -15.57 24.69
CA ARG A 44 19.07 -15.66 25.42
C ARG A 44 19.10 -14.61 26.52
N HIS A 45 18.00 -13.89 26.74
CA HIS A 45 17.91 -12.87 27.79
C HIS A 45 18.35 -13.45 29.15
N GLY A 46 19.28 -12.76 29.82
CA GLY A 46 19.78 -13.13 31.15
C GLY A 46 20.76 -14.32 31.23
N LYS A 47 21.23 -14.90 30.11
CA LYS A 47 22.18 -16.03 30.12
C LYS A 47 23.50 -15.73 29.40
N LYS A 48 24.60 -16.34 29.86
CA LYS A 48 25.92 -16.28 29.18
C LYS A 48 25.81 -16.83 27.75
N ARG A 49 26.44 -16.13 26.80
CA ARG A 49 26.47 -16.51 25.38
C ARG A 49 27.16 -17.86 25.20
N THR A 50 26.54 -18.78 24.47
CA THR A 50 27.13 -20.11 24.19
C THR A 50 27.58 -20.21 22.73
N LEU A 51 28.82 -20.65 22.49
CA LEU A 51 29.39 -20.76 21.14
C LEU A 51 28.64 -21.85 20.36
N LYS A 52 28.16 -21.51 19.15
CA LYS A 52 27.45 -22.45 18.26
C LYS A 52 28.24 -22.85 17.03
N GLY A 53 29.23 -22.05 16.65
CA GLY A 53 30.16 -22.39 15.59
C GLY A 53 31.12 -21.25 15.30
N SER A 54 32.16 -21.58 14.54
CA SER A 54 33.17 -20.64 14.09
C SER A 54 33.74 -21.05 12.74
N VAL A 55 34.14 -20.06 11.96
CA VAL A 55 34.82 -20.21 10.67
C VAL A 55 36.15 -19.48 10.77
N GLU A 56 37.26 -20.18 10.54
CA GLU A 56 38.58 -19.54 10.44
C GLU A 56 38.64 -18.71 9.15
N LEU A 57 39.13 -17.48 9.22
CA LEU A 57 39.14 -16.59 8.05
C LEU A 57 40.01 -17.13 6.90
N SER A 58 41.09 -17.84 7.21
CA SER A 58 41.95 -18.51 6.21
C SER A 58 41.24 -19.59 5.38
N ARG A 59 40.09 -20.10 5.86
CA ARG A 59 39.29 -21.12 5.16
C ARG A 59 38.18 -20.54 4.28
N ILE A 60 37.93 -19.24 4.39
CA ILE A 60 36.92 -18.56 3.57
C ILE A 60 37.47 -18.42 2.15
N LYS A 61 36.70 -18.95 1.20
CA LYS A 61 37.01 -18.95 -0.23
C LYS A 61 36.24 -17.87 -1.01
N CYS A 62 35.11 -17.41 -0.49
CA CYS A 62 34.29 -16.37 -1.11
C CYS A 62 33.36 -15.72 -0.08
N VAL A 63 33.20 -14.39 -0.16
CA VAL A 63 32.15 -13.65 0.55
C VAL A 63 31.43 -12.76 -0.43
N GLU A 64 30.12 -12.92 -0.60
CA GLU A 64 29.39 -12.14 -1.61
C GLU A 64 27.95 -11.85 -1.20
N ILE A 65 27.41 -10.73 -1.68
CA ILE A 65 25.99 -10.39 -1.52
C ILE A 65 25.15 -11.37 -2.32
N VAL A 66 24.09 -11.90 -1.70
CA VAL A 66 23.14 -12.77 -2.39
C VAL A 66 22.11 -11.90 -3.10
N LYS A 67 22.09 -11.95 -4.43
CA LYS A 67 21.17 -11.26 -5.34
C LYS A 67 20.05 -12.22 -5.71
N SER A 68 19.00 -12.23 -4.90
CA SER A 68 17.83 -13.07 -5.11
C SER A 68 16.56 -12.24 -5.08
N ASP A 69 15.64 -12.56 -5.99
CA ASP A 69 14.26 -12.06 -6.05
C ASP A 69 13.29 -12.90 -5.20
N ILE A 70 13.76 -13.97 -4.55
CA ILE A 70 12.90 -14.77 -3.67
C ILE A 70 12.53 -14.01 -2.40
N ILE A 71 11.31 -14.28 -1.92
CA ILE A 71 10.88 -13.82 -0.61
C ILE A 71 11.74 -14.50 0.46
N ILE A 72 12.46 -13.70 1.24
CA ILE A 72 13.28 -14.19 2.34
C ILE A 72 12.36 -14.45 3.55
N PRO A 73 12.27 -15.70 4.05
CA PRO A 73 11.28 -16.12 5.06
C PRO A 73 11.71 -15.79 6.50
N CYS A 74 12.55 -14.76 6.70
CA CYS A 74 12.95 -14.29 8.04
C CYS A 74 12.95 -12.75 8.10
N GLN A 75 12.93 -12.17 9.31
CA GLN A 75 12.85 -10.73 9.55
C GLN A 75 13.98 -9.90 8.91
N TYR A 76 15.15 -10.49 8.65
CA TYR A 76 16.30 -9.80 8.06
C TYR A 76 16.36 -10.05 6.55
N LYS A 77 16.16 -8.99 5.75
CA LYS A 77 15.99 -9.08 4.29
C LYS A 77 17.27 -8.84 3.48
N TYR A 78 18.42 -8.68 4.14
CA TYR A 78 19.69 -8.34 3.48
C TYR A 78 20.68 -9.52 3.56
N PRO A 79 20.59 -10.50 2.65
CA PRO A 79 21.41 -11.71 2.69
C PRO A 79 22.80 -11.49 2.09
N PHE A 80 23.77 -12.19 2.65
CA PHE A 80 25.08 -12.42 2.08
C PHE A 80 25.51 -13.85 2.38
N GLN A 81 26.47 -14.35 1.61
CA GLN A 81 26.99 -15.69 1.75
C GLN A 81 28.47 -15.67 2.09
N ILE A 82 28.87 -16.65 2.89
CA ILE A 82 30.27 -16.94 3.20
C ILE A 82 30.50 -18.39 2.78
N VAL A 83 31.32 -18.58 1.76
CA VAL A 83 31.74 -19.90 1.29
C VAL A 83 33.06 -20.23 1.96
N HIS A 84 33.10 -21.34 2.69
CA HIS A 84 34.32 -21.82 3.34
C HIS A 84 34.40 -23.34 3.20
N ASP A 85 35.60 -23.87 2.96
CA ASP A 85 35.80 -25.30 2.70
C ASP A 85 34.83 -25.82 1.60
N ASN A 86 33.87 -26.67 1.97
CA ASN A 86 32.80 -27.22 1.12
C ASN A 86 31.40 -26.81 1.62
N TYR A 87 31.31 -25.70 2.35
CA TYR A 87 30.11 -25.24 3.03
C TYR A 87 29.78 -23.81 2.63
N ILE A 88 28.47 -23.54 2.55
CA ILE A 88 27.94 -22.20 2.34
C ILE A 88 27.18 -21.81 3.60
N LEU A 89 27.54 -20.65 4.13
CA LEU A 89 26.90 -20.03 5.26
C LEU A 89 26.13 -18.81 4.76
N TYR A 90 24.80 -18.92 4.71
CA TYR A 90 23.93 -17.78 4.41
C TYR A 90 23.61 -17.02 5.70
N VAL A 91 23.92 -15.73 5.69
CA VAL A 91 23.72 -14.79 6.80
C VAL A 91 22.85 -13.66 6.31
N PHE A 92 21.97 -13.18 7.18
CA PHE A 92 20.99 -12.14 6.89
C PHE A 92 21.21 -11.01 7.89
N ALA A 93 21.40 -9.80 7.39
CA ALA A 93 21.62 -8.60 8.17
C ALA A 93 20.33 -7.79 8.34
N PRO A 94 20.19 -7.00 9.44
CA PRO A 94 18.99 -6.21 9.73
C PRO A 94 18.73 -5.14 8.68
N ASN A 95 19.77 -4.51 8.14
CA ASN A 95 19.66 -3.44 7.15
C ASN A 95 20.80 -3.53 6.09
N ARG A 96 20.68 -2.69 5.05
CA ARG A 96 21.63 -2.64 3.93
C ARG A 96 23.04 -2.28 4.38
N GLU A 97 23.17 -1.32 5.29
CA GLU A 97 24.46 -0.82 5.79
C GLU A 97 25.19 -1.89 6.60
N SER A 98 24.50 -2.58 7.50
CA SER A 98 25.03 -3.74 8.24
C SER A 98 25.53 -4.80 7.26
N ARG A 99 24.73 -5.20 6.26
CA ARG A 99 25.18 -6.16 5.23
C ARG A 99 26.46 -5.69 4.53
N GLN A 100 26.49 -4.43 4.10
CA GLN A 100 27.66 -3.87 3.39
C GLN A 100 28.90 -3.87 4.27
N ARG A 101 28.77 -3.45 5.53
CA ARG A 101 29.85 -3.46 6.52
C ARG A 101 30.40 -4.87 6.73
N TRP A 102 29.53 -5.84 6.96
CA TRP A 102 29.93 -7.25 7.14
C TRP A 102 30.63 -7.83 5.90
N VAL A 103 30.07 -7.64 4.71
CA VAL A 103 30.68 -8.14 3.47
C VAL A 103 32.02 -7.46 3.20
N PHE A 104 32.11 -6.14 3.39
CA PHE A 104 33.34 -5.39 3.19
C PHE A 104 34.44 -5.85 4.15
N THR A 105 34.18 -5.88 5.46
CA THR A 105 35.20 -6.28 6.45
C THR A 105 35.64 -7.72 6.24
N LEU A 106 34.71 -8.63 5.91
CA LEU A 106 35.07 -10.01 5.60
C LEU A 106 35.88 -10.15 4.30
N LYS A 107 35.57 -9.39 3.24
CA LYS A 107 36.38 -9.37 2.01
C LYS A 107 37.79 -8.83 2.29
N GLU A 108 37.91 -7.73 3.03
CA GLU A 108 39.21 -7.14 3.37
C GLU A 108 40.10 -8.11 4.17
N GLU A 109 39.53 -8.79 5.17
CA GLU A 109 40.31 -9.75 5.98
C GLU A 109 40.61 -11.06 5.24
N THR A 110 39.94 -11.35 4.12
CA THR A 110 40.13 -12.58 3.33
C THR A 110 40.78 -12.36 1.96
N ARG A 111 41.03 -11.11 1.55
CA ARG A 111 41.55 -10.74 0.22
C ARG A 111 42.90 -11.37 -0.12
N SER A 112 43.70 -11.69 0.89
CA SER A 112 45.04 -12.29 0.75
C SER A 112 45.04 -13.81 0.95
N ASN A 113 43.87 -14.46 1.00
CA ASN A 113 43.78 -15.90 1.11
C ASN A 113 44.21 -16.57 -0.21
N ASN A 114 45.12 -17.54 -0.14
CA ASN A 114 45.58 -18.31 -1.31
C ASN A 114 44.49 -19.25 -1.89
N SER A 115 43.34 -19.37 -1.22
CA SER A 115 42.28 -20.36 -1.51
C SER A 115 41.00 -19.74 -2.09
N LEU A 116 41.04 -18.47 -2.49
CA LEU A 116 39.87 -17.79 -3.07
C LEU A 116 39.45 -18.42 -4.41
N VAL A 117 38.14 -18.52 -4.63
CA VAL A 117 37.59 -19.04 -5.90
C VAL A 117 37.73 -17.99 -7.01
N SER A 118 37.93 -18.42 -8.26
CA SER A 118 37.92 -17.51 -9.42
C SER A 118 36.51 -17.08 -9.81
N LYS A 119 35.51 -17.90 -9.53
CA LYS A 119 34.09 -17.62 -9.81
C LYS A 119 33.21 -18.02 -8.63
N CYS A 120 32.14 -17.26 -8.40
CA CYS A 120 31.14 -17.52 -7.38
C CYS A 120 29.71 -17.51 -7.96
N HIS A 121 28.75 -18.03 -7.20
CA HIS A 121 27.34 -17.95 -7.52
C HIS A 121 26.70 -16.81 -6.71
N PRO A 122 26.05 -15.81 -7.33
CA PRO A 122 25.50 -14.68 -6.62
C PRO A 122 24.13 -14.95 -5.97
N ASP A 123 23.50 -16.10 -6.16
CA ASP A 123 22.13 -16.40 -5.71
C ASP A 123 22.10 -17.61 -4.75
N PHE A 124 20.95 -18.02 -4.23
CA PHE A 124 20.81 -19.16 -3.34
C PHE A 124 20.91 -20.51 -4.06
N TRP A 125 21.49 -21.49 -3.35
CA TRP A 125 21.33 -22.91 -3.64
C TRP A 125 20.02 -23.42 -3.02
N ILE A 126 19.05 -23.78 -3.85
CA ILE A 126 17.70 -24.21 -3.45
C ILE A 126 17.26 -25.38 -4.34
N ASP A 127 16.55 -26.35 -3.75
CA ASP A 127 15.95 -27.51 -4.43
C ASP A 127 16.90 -28.40 -5.27
N GLY A 128 18.20 -28.30 -5.01
CA GLY A 128 19.24 -29.07 -5.70
C GLY A 128 19.84 -28.37 -6.91
N LYS A 129 19.61 -27.06 -7.07
CA LYS A 129 20.23 -26.24 -8.13
C LYS A 129 20.57 -24.82 -7.68
N TRP A 130 21.50 -24.19 -8.37
CA TRP A 130 21.77 -22.76 -8.26
C TRP A 130 20.75 -21.96 -9.05
N ARG A 131 20.10 -20.96 -8.44
CA ARG A 131 19.11 -20.14 -9.16
C ARG A 131 19.71 -19.24 -10.23
N CYS A 132 20.93 -18.77 -10.04
CA CYS A 132 21.61 -17.88 -10.98
C CYS A 132 21.95 -18.51 -12.34
N CYS A 133 22.13 -19.84 -12.42
CA CYS A 133 22.59 -20.51 -13.65
C CYS A 133 22.03 -21.93 -13.84
N ALA A 134 21.10 -22.36 -12.98
CA ALA A 134 20.48 -23.69 -12.97
C ALA A 134 21.44 -24.89 -12.80
N GLN A 135 22.73 -24.68 -12.50
CA GLN A 135 23.67 -25.77 -12.24
C GLN A 135 23.21 -26.64 -11.06
N THR A 136 23.25 -27.95 -11.25
CA THR A 136 22.73 -28.97 -10.31
C THR A 136 23.79 -29.56 -9.39
N GLU A 137 25.02 -29.05 -9.45
CA GLU A 137 26.11 -29.42 -8.54
C GLU A 137 26.36 -28.30 -7.53
N LYS A 138 26.26 -28.61 -6.23
CA LYS A 138 26.36 -27.60 -5.15
C LYS A 138 27.73 -26.92 -5.09
N MET A 139 28.76 -27.64 -5.49
CA MET A 139 30.16 -27.20 -5.49
C MET A 139 30.66 -26.87 -6.91
N ALA A 140 29.75 -26.65 -7.87
CA ALA A 140 30.11 -26.25 -9.22
C ALA A 140 30.95 -24.95 -9.23
N ALA A 141 31.75 -24.78 -10.28
CA ALA A 141 32.43 -23.53 -10.54
C ALA A 141 31.39 -22.41 -10.77
N GLY A 142 31.54 -21.31 -10.03
CA GLY A 142 30.62 -20.17 -10.05
C GLY A 142 30.31 -19.62 -11.44
N CYS A 143 29.17 -18.94 -11.59
CA CYS A 143 28.75 -18.34 -12.87
C CYS A 143 29.20 -16.88 -13.06
N ILE A 144 29.71 -16.22 -12.02
CA ILE A 144 30.23 -14.84 -12.08
C ILE A 144 31.65 -14.81 -11.52
N GLU A 145 32.53 -13.99 -12.12
CA GLU A 145 33.87 -13.76 -11.59
C GLU A 145 33.82 -13.23 -10.15
N TYR A 146 34.55 -13.90 -9.26
CA TYR A 146 34.69 -13.44 -7.89
C TYR A 146 35.88 -12.48 -7.80
N ASP A 147 35.58 -11.24 -7.42
CA ASP A 147 36.58 -10.23 -7.17
C ASP A 147 36.51 -9.83 -5.68
N PRO A 148 37.53 -10.22 -4.88
CA PRO A 148 37.60 -9.87 -3.46
C PRO A 148 37.90 -8.39 -3.24
N THR A 149 38.43 -7.69 -4.25
CA THR A 149 38.76 -6.26 -4.22
C THR A 149 37.62 -5.38 -4.73
N LYS A 150 36.63 -5.98 -5.40
CA LYS A 150 35.36 -5.33 -5.72
C LYS A 150 34.58 -5.08 -4.44
N ASN A 151 34.73 -3.85 -3.94
CA ASN A 151 33.75 -3.25 -3.04
C ASN A 151 32.38 -3.34 -3.72
N ALA A 152 31.32 -3.67 -2.95
CA ALA A 152 29.93 -3.49 -3.38
C ALA A 152 29.54 -2.00 -3.58
N SER A 153 30.55 -1.13 -3.75
CA SER A 153 30.47 0.31 -3.94
C SER A 153 31.65 0.79 -4.79
N LYS A 154 31.56 0.60 -6.10
CA LYS A 154 31.97 1.65 -7.06
C LYS A 154 30.72 2.25 -7.69
N LYS A 155 29.86 2.78 -6.82
CA LYS A 155 29.40 4.17 -6.96
C LYS A 155 30.00 4.92 -5.75
N PRO A 156 30.42 6.18 -5.91
CA PRO A 156 31.00 6.95 -4.80
C PRO A 156 30.02 7.03 -3.62
N LEU A 157 30.56 7.08 -2.40
CA LEU A 157 29.81 7.26 -1.16
C LEU A 157 29.34 8.73 -1.02
N PRO A 158 28.11 8.97 -0.52
CA PRO A 158 27.70 10.28 -0.02
C PRO A 158 28.38 10.62 1.33
N PRO A 159 28.44 11.92 1.70
CA PRO A 159 29.02 12.42 2.95
C PRO A 159 28.17 12.07 4.21
N THR A 160 28.71 12.44 5.38
CA THR A 160 28.43 11.99 6.77
C THR A 160 27.04 12.34 7.36
N PRO A 161 26.63 11.74 8.50
CA PRO A 161 25.26 11.80 9.08
C PRO A 161 24.77 13.14 9.63
N GLU A 162 25.41 14.26 9.32
CA GLU A 162 24.77 15.59 9.38
C GLU A 162 24.05 15.93 8.06
N ASP A 163 24.26 15.12 7.00
CA ASP A 163 23.65 15.24 5.67
C ASP A 163 22.36 14.42 5.49
N ASN A 164 21.74 13.92 6.56
CA ASN A 164 20.42 13.25 6.50
C ASN A 164 19.24 14.25 6.57
N ARG A 165 19.39 15.42 5.93
CA ARG A 165 18.26 15.90 5.13
C ARG A 165 18.11 14.92 3.97
N LYS A 166 16.91 14.78 3.47
CA LYS A 166 16.63 14.03 2.25
C LYS A 166 17.70 14.25 1.18
N LEU A 167 17.82 13.35 0.20
CA LEU A 167 18.28 13.72 -1.12
C LEU A 167 17.43 14.93 -1.56
N LEU A 168 17.90 16.13 -1.22
CA LEU A 168 17.68 17.32 -2.00
C LEU A 168 18.12 16.84 -3.37
N LEU A 169 17.13 16.62 -4.23
CA LEU A 169 17.30 17.07 -5.59
C LEU A 169 18.09 18.36 -5.50
N ASP A 170 19.17 18.49 -6.28
CA ASP A 170 19.95 19.72 -6.40
C ASP A 170 19.01 20.88 -6.10
N PRO A 171 19.22 21.78 -5.10
CA PRO A 171 18.16 22.62 -4.47
C PRO A 171 17.27 23.47 -5.41
N LYS A 172 17.43 23.30 -6.72
CA LYS A 172 16.60 23.72 -7.85
C LYS A 172 15.78 22.62 -8.58
N GLU A 173 15.82 21.32 -8.24
CA GLU A 173 15.33 20.24 -9.13
C GLU A 173 14.19 19.33 -8.63
N ALA A 174 13.78 19.33 -7.34
CA ALA A 174 12.44 18.82 -6.95
C ALA A 174 11.48 19.98 -6.82
N SER A 175 11.05 20.47 -7.98
CA SER A 175 9.86 21.30 -8.01
C SER A 175 8.64 20.42 -7.87
N VAL A 176 7.79 20.77 -6.93
CA VAL A 176 6.44 20.22 -6.79
C VAL A 176 5.46 21.35 -7.06
N MET A 177 4.29 20.98 -7.56
CA MET A 177 3.19 21.91 -7.79
C MET A 177 2.08 21.62 -6.79
N ALA A 178 1.53 22.68 -6.19
CA ALA A 178 0.35 22.55 -5.37
C ALA A 178 -0.87 22.24 -6.26
N ILE A 179 -1.47 21.08 -6.05
CA ILE A 179 -2.69 20.66 -6.75
C ILE A 179 -3.96 21.06 -6.00
N TYR A 180 -3.84 21.53 -4.75
CA TYR A 180 -4.94 22.13 -3.97
C TYR A 180 -4.42 23.33 -3.17
N ASP A 181 -5.32 24.25 -2.82
CA ASP A 181 -5.07 25.28 -1.80
C ASP A 181 -4.98 24.62 -0.41
N TYR A 182 -4.07 25.11 0.43
CA TYR A 182 -3.94 24.68 1.83
C TYR A 182 -3.69 25.90 2.70
N GLU A 183 -4.48 26.10 3.75
CA GLU A 183 -4.27 27.17 4.71
C GLU A 183 -3.47 26.63 5.91
N ALA A 184 -2.34 27.26 6.23
CA ALA A 184 -1.52 26.87 7.38
C ALA A 184 -2.31 26.98 8.69
N GLN A 185 -2.33 25.91 9.47
CA GLN A 185 -3.05 25.83 10.75
C GLN A 185 -2.16 26.22 11.94
N ASN A 186 -0.84 26.21 11.77
CA ASN A 186 0.11 26.58 12.80
C ASN A 186 1.40 27.21 12.20
N PRO A 187 2.29 27.81 13.02
CA PRO A 187 3.50 28.50 12.52
C PRO A 187 4.57 27.60 11.88
N GLN A 188 4.49 26.29 12.04
CA GLN A 188 5.40 25.32 11.41
C GLN A 188 4.92 24.91 10.02
N GLU A 189 3.69 25.27 9.64
CA GLU A 189 3.08 24.93 8.36
C GLU A 189 3.18 26.08 7.35
N LEU A 190 3.08 25.75 6.06
CA LEU A 190 3.11 26.72 4.96
C LEU A 190 1.78 26.73 4.22
N THR A 191 1.26 27.91 3.90
CA THR A 191 0.06 28.04 3.06
C THR A 191 0.40 27.67 1.61
N LEU A 192 -0.33 26.70 1.04
CA LEU A 192 -0.27 26.37 -0.38
C LEU A 192 -1.29 27.20 -1.16
N GLN A 193 -0.85 27.74 -2.28
CA GLN A 193 -1.70 28.33 -3.30
C GLN A 193 -1.72 27.40 -4.50
N TYR A 194 -2.93 27.09 -4.96
CA TYR A 194 -3.16 26.23 -6.10
C TYR A 194 -2.32 26.68 -7.32
N ASN A 195 -1.69 25.70 -7.98
CA ASN A 195 -0.87 25.87 -9.17
C ASN A 195 0.45 26.65 -8.96
N GLU A 196 0.79 27.02 -7.73
CA GLU A 196 2.09 27.57 -7.40
C GLU A 196 3.13 26.46 -7.21
N GLU A 197 4.39 26.84 -7.42
CA GLU A 197 5.54 25.95 -7.38
C GLU A 197 6.28 26.08 -6.04
N TYR A 198 6.70 24.93 -5.52
CA TYR A 198 7.42 24.82 -4.26
C TYR A 198 8.60 23.89 -4.42
N TYR A 199 9.61 24.06 -3.56
CA TYR A 199 10.80 23.23 -3.52
C TYR A 199 10.72 22.25 -2.35
N VAL A 200 10.92 20.95 -2.62
CA VAL A 200 10.90 19.94 -1.56
C VAL A 200 12.21 20.00 -0.77
N ILE A 201 12.12 20.31 0.54
CA ILE A 201 13.24 20.24 1.47
C ILE A 201 13.30 18.84 2.11
N ASP A 202 12.17 18.33 2.61
CA ASP A 202 12.11 17.05 3.33
C ASP A 202 10.73 16.33 3.18
N SER A 203 10.62 15.37 2.25
CA SER A 203 9.53 14.37 2.17
C SER A 203 9.69 13.05 2.99
N SER A 204 10.21 13.10 4.24
CA SER A 204 10.78 11.89 4.92
C SER A 204 9.67 11.16 5.65
N GLU A 205 8.76 11.96 6.17
CA GLU A 205 7.44 11.57 6.57
C GLU A 205 6.57 11.31 5.34
N GLU A 206 5.71 10.30 5.45
CA GLU A 206 4.85 9.85 4.36
C GLU A 206 3.80 10.90 3.98
N HIS A 207 3.22 11.56 4.99
CA HIS A 207 2.03 12.40 4.82
C HIS A 207 2.27 13.91 4.92
N TRP A 208 3.41 14.34 5.48
CA TRP A 208 3.74 15.75 5.67
C TRP A 208 5.14 16.03 5.15
N TRP A 209 5.26 16.92 4.17
CA TRP A 209 6.54 17.26 3.56
C TRP A 209 6.94 18.67 3.96
N LEU A 210 8.20 18.87 4.32
CA LEU A 210 8.78 20.20 4.48
C LEU A 210 9.10 20.76 3.10
N ILE A 211 8.55 21.92 2.77
CA ILE A 211 8.74 22.60 1.49
C ILE A 211 9.14 24.05 1.67
N GLN A 212 9.61 24.68 0.59
CA GLN A 212 9.97 26.10 0.52
C GLN A 212 9.20 26.81 -0.60
N ASP A 213 8.65 28.00 -0.32
CA ASP A 213 8.07 28.88 -1.36
C ASP A 213 9.15 29.64 -2.16
N LYS A 214 8.72 30.34 -3.22
CA LYS A 214 9.60 31.20 -4.03
C LYS A 214 10.26 32.37 -3.28
N ASN A 215 9.75 32.72 -2.10
CA ASN A 215 10.26 33.80 -1.25
C ASN A 215 11.24 33.30 -0.17
N GLY A 216 11.46 31.99 -0.08
CA GLY A 216 12.35 31.36 0.91
C GLY A 216 11.67 30.99 2.23
N HIS A 217 10.34 31.09 2.34
CA HIS A 217 9.62 30.63 3.53
C HIS A 217 9.51 29.11 3.53
N GLU A 218 9.82 28.50 4.66
CA GLU A 218 9.77 27.05 4.86
C GLU A 218 8.60 26.66 5.76
N GLY A 219 7.95 25.54 5.47
CA GLY A 219 6.95 24.95 6.37
C GLY A 219 6.44 23.61 5.89
N TYR A 220 5.82 22.87 6.80
CA TYR A 220 5.22 21.57 6.54
C TYR A 220 3.89 21.72 5.82
N VAL A 221 3.66 20.85 4.84
CA VAL A 221 2.38 20.75 4.13
C VAL A 221 1.99 19.30 3.89
N PRO A 222 0.70 19.00 3.67
CA PRO A 222 0.28 17.66 3.34
C PRO A 222 0.86 17.20 1.99
N SER A 223 1.50 16.03 1.97
CA SER A 223 2.10 15.48 0.73
C SER A 223 1.06 15.19 -0.35
N SER A 224 -0.17 14.86 0.05
CA SER A 224 -1.31 14.63 -0.85
C SER A 224 -1.80 15.89 -1.59
N TYR A 225 -1.32 17.08 -1.18
CA TYR A 225 -1.64 18.35 -1.83
C TYR A 225 -0.61 18.76 -2.87
N LEU A 226 0.46 17.96 -3.01
CA LEU A 226 1.58 18.22 -3.89
C LEU A 226 1.65 17.14 -4.97
N ALA A 227 2.09 17.55 -6.16
CA ALA A 227 2.43 16.63 -7.23
C ALA A 227 3.82 17.00 -7.78
N GLU A 228 4.63 15.98 -8.06
CA GLU A 228 5.94 16.16 -8.68
C GLU A 228 5.80 16.84 -10.04
N LYS A 229 6.55 17.92 -10.27
CA LYS A 229 6.54 18.67 -11.52
C LYS A 229 7.41 17.96 -12.55
N SER A 230 6.85 16.91 -13.14
CA SER A 230 7.43 16.19 -14.28
C SER A 230 6.47 16.27 -15.48
N PRO A 231 6.97 16.46 -16.72
CA PRO A 231 6.15 16.33 -17.93
C PRO A 231 5.42 14.98 -18.03
N GLU A 232 5.95 13.94 -17.39
CA GLU A 232 5.36 12.60 -17.34
C GLU A 232 4.28 12.46 -16.25
N ASN A 233 4.30 13.32 -15.23
CA ASN A 233 3.32 13.27 -14.15
C ASN A 233 2.03 13.99 -14.56
N LEU A 234 1.10 13.24 -15.17
CA LEU A 234 -0.15 13.81 -15.65
C LEU A 234 -1.02 14.44 -14.54
N GLN A 235 -0.79 14.10 -13.27
CA GLN A 235 -1.59 14.60 -12.13
C GLN A 235 -1.50 16.12 -11.93
N ILE A 236 -0.47 16.78 -12.44
CA ILE A 236 -0.35 18.24 -12.37
C ILE A 236 -1.33 18.96 -13.31
N TYR A 237 -1.79 18.28 -14.36
CA TYR A 237 -2.61 18.91 -15.40
C TYR A 237 -4.10 18.87 -15.05
N GLU A 238 -4.76 20.01 -15.19
CA GLU A 238 -6.20 20.18 -14.92
C GLU A 238 -7.09 19.16 -15.63
N TRP A 239 -6.76 18.85 -16.87
CA TRP A 239 -7.56 17.96 -17.70
C TRP A 239 -7.39 16.49 -17.32
N TYR A 240 -6.41 16.11 -16.49
CA TYR A 240 -6.17 14.72 -16.13
C TYR A 240 -7.02 14.29 -14.93
N ASN A 241 -7.73 13.18 -15.10
CA ASN A 241 -8.61 12.60 -14.11
C ASN A 241 -8.22 11.14 -13.92
N LYS A 242 -7.41 10.88 -12.89
CA LYS A 242 -6.92 9.54 -12.57
C LYS A 242 -8.08 8.62 -12.17
N ASN A 243 -8.07 7.38 -12.65
CA ASN A 243 -9.01 6.31 -12.29
C ASN A 243 -10.50 6.67 -12.45
N ILE A 244 -10.86 7.62 -13.31
CA ILE A 244 -12.27 7.93 -13.58
C ILE A 244 -12.86 6.95 -14.60
N SER A 245 -13.99 6.34 -14.26
CA SER A 245 -14.70 5.45 -15.19
C SER A 245 -15.24 6.23 -16.40
N ARG A 246 -15.46 5.51 -17.50
CA ARG A 246 -16.07 6.10 -18.70
C ARG A 246 -17.44 6.73 -18.40
N SER A 247 -18.30 6.05 -17.65
CA SER A 247 -19.63 6.55 -17.31
C SER A 247 -19.58 7.82 -16.46
N LYS A 248 -18.70 7.86 -15.45
CA LYS A 248 -18.52 9.06 -14.61
C LYS A 248 -17.95 10.23 -15.42
N ALA A 249 -16.99 9.96 -16.32
CA ALA A 249 -16.48 10.96 -17.25
C ALA A 249 -17.59 11.51 -18.17
N GLU A 250 -18.47 10.65 -18.68
CA GLU A 250 -19.60 11.07 -19.51
C GLU A 250 -20.59 11.96 -18.73
N THR A 251 -20.90 11.63 -17.47
CA THR A 251 -21.76 12.47 -16.62
C THR A 251 -21.15 13.84 -16.39
N LEU A 252 -19.89 13.92 -15.97
CA LEU A 252 -19.21 15.19 -15.70
C LEU A 252 -19.08 16.07 -16.95
N LEU A 253 -18.78 15.47 -18.10
CA LEU A 253 -18.69 16.19 -19.37
C LEU A 253 -20.07 16.69 -19.85
N LYS A 254 -21.15 15.94 -19.57
CA LYS A 254 -22.53 16.39 -19.85
C LYS A 254 -22.95 17.54 -18.93
N GLU A 255 -22.63 17.46 -17.65
CA GLU A 255 -22.88 18.53 -16.67
C GLU A 255 -22.18 19.83 -17.09
N GLU A 256 -20.95 19.73 -17.62
CA GLU A 256 -20.22 20.88 -18.14
C GLU A 256 -20.91 21.51 -19.36
N GLY A 257 -21.43 20.70 -20.29
CA GLY A 257 -22.31 21.13 -21.39
C GLY A 257 -21.69 22.09 -22.43
N ARG A 258 -20.37 22.34 -22.39
CA ARG A 258 -19.65 23.24 -23.30
C ARG A 258 -19.02 22.47 -24.47
N GLU A 259 -19.14 23.00 -25.69
CA GLU A 259 -18.51 22.42 -26.90
C GLU A 259 -17.00 22.28 -26.70
N GLY A 260 -16.44 21.09 -26.91
CA GLY A 260 -15.03 20.84 -26.70
C GLY A 260 -14.63 20.78 -25.22
N ALA A 261 -15.59 20.62 -24.30
CA ALA A 261 -15.27 20.19 -22.94
C ALA A 261 -14.60 18.82 -22.99
N PHE A 262 -13.51 18.63 -22.25
CA PHE A 262 -12.70 17.43 -22.35
C PHE A 262 -12.00 17.05 -21.05
N MET A 263 -11.61 15.79 -20.97
CA MET A 263 -10.70 15.28 -19.95
C MET A 263 -9.84 14.14 -20.51
N VAL A 264 -8.67 13.94 -19.92
CA VAL A 264 -7.85 12.74 -20.11
C VAL A 264 -8.01 11.87 -18.88
N ARG A 265 -8.17 10.58 -19.10
CA ARG A 265 -8.33 9.58 -18.04
C ARG A 265 -7.50 8.36 -18.35
N ASP A 266 -7.23 7.57 -17.33
CA ASP A 266 -6.68 6.22 -17.52
C ASP A 266 -7.59 5.43 -18.48
N SER A 267 -6.95 4.74 -19.41
CA SER A 267 -7.63 3.78 -20.27
C SER A 267 -7.84 2.47 -19.51
N ARG A 268 -8.64 1.59 -20.12
CA ARG A 268 -8.87 0.23 -19.66
C ARG A 268 -7.57 -0.60 -19.71
N GLN A 269 -6.67 -0.31 -20.66
CA GLN A 269 -5.38 -0.99 -20.73
C GLN A 269 -4.35 -0.30 -19.82
N PRO A 270 -3.67 -1.03 -18.90
CA PRO A 270 -2.65 -0.46 -18.04
C PRO A 270 -1.57 0.27 -18.84
N GLY A 271 -1.32 1.53 -18.49
CA GLY A 271 -0.34 2.39 -19.16
C GLY A 271 -0.86 3.11 -20.41
N MET A 272 -2.11 2.89 -20.82
CA MET A 272 -2.75 3.66 -21.89
C MET A 272 -3.68 4.73 -21.33
N TYR A 273 -3.94 5.76 -22.13
CA TYR A 273 -4.78 6.89 -21.74
C TYR A 273 -5.89 7.13 -22.76
N THR A 274 -7.00 7.74 -22.32
CA THR A 274 -8.14 8.08 -23.18
C THR A 274 -8.51 9.55 -23.02
N VAL A 275 -8.64 10.27 -24.14
CA VAL A 275 -9.23 11.61 -24.19
C VAL A 275 -10.73 11.48 -24.43
N SER A 276 -11.54 11.99 -23.50
CA SER A 276 -12.99 12.05 -23.61
C SER A 276 -13.43 13.49 -23.90
N VAL A 277 -14.20 13.71 -24.97
CA VAL A 277 -14.55 15.04 -25.48
C VAL A 277 -16.05 15.16 -25.72
N PHE A 278 -16.66 16.21 -25.19
CA PHE A 278 -18.05 16.57 -25.40
C PHE A 278 -18.22 17.38 -26.70
N THR A 279 -19.23 17.04 -27.48
CA THR A 279 -19.68 17.82 -28.63
C THR A 279 -21.20 17.97 -28.66
N LYS A 280 -21.65 19.15 -29.10
CA LYS A 280 -23.03 19.51 -29.40
C LYS A 280 -23.46 19.07 -30.80
N ALA A 281 -22.55 18.46 -31.58
CA ALA A 281 -22.93 17.79 -32.81
C ALA A 281 -23.98 16.72 -32.49
N LEU A 282 -25.16 16.86 -33.08
CA LEU A 282 -26.32 16.03 -32.79
C LEU A 282 -26.03 14.58 -33.19
N SER A 283 -26.26 13.62 -32.29
CA SER A 283 -26.45 12.22 -32.70
C SER A 283 -27.74 12.10 -33.52
N THR A 284 -27.93 10.94 -34.16
CA THR A 284 -29.21 10.56 -34.80
C THR A 284 -30.43 10.70 -33.88
N ASP A 285 -30.22 10.77 -32.55
CA ASP A 285 -31.26 10.84 -31.53
C ASP A 285 -31.32 12.19 -30.79
N ASN A 286 -30.75 13.27 -31.35
CA ASN A 286 -30.76 14.63 -30.78
C ASN A 286 -30.11 14.81 -29.39
N ASN A 287 -29.29 13.86 -28.95
CA ASN A 287 -28.60 13.93 -27.67
C ASN A 287 -27.14 14.41 -27.83
N PRO A 288 -26.59 15.18 -26.86
CA PRO A 288 -25.19 15.57 -26.86
C PRO A 288 -24.28 14.34 -26.80
N VAL A 289 -23.21 14.34 -27.62
CA VAL A 289 -22.36 13.16 -27.83
C VAL A 289 -21.02 13.36 -27.14
N ILE A 290 -20.59 12.35 -26.38
CA ILE A 290 -19.21 12.27 -25.90
C ILE A 290 -18.45 11.27 -26.78
N LYS A 291 -17.31 11.71 -27.30
CA LYS A 291 -16.38 10.88 -28.08
C LYS A 291 -15.17 10.54 -27.23
N HIS A 292 -14.69 9.29 -27.35
CA HIS A 292 -13.52 8.81 -26.64
C HIS A 292 -12.43 8.43 -27.65
N TYR A 293 -11.24 8.99 -27.48
CA TYR A 293 -10.08 8.78 -28.33
C TYR A 293 -8.96 8.16 -27.51
N HIS A 294 -8.42 7.03 -27.96
CA HIS A 294 -7.30 6.39 -27.27
C HIS A 294 -6.02 7.12 -27.63
N ILE A 295 -5.20 7.42 -26.63
CA ILE A 295 -3.84 7.88 -26.84
C ILE A 295 -3.00 6.64 -27.15
N ASN A 296 -2.57 6.53 -28.39
CA ASN A 296 -1.77 5.41 -28.86
C ASN A 296 -0.29 5.74 -28.79
N GLU A 297 0.53 4.71 -28.61
CA GLU A 297 1.98 4.79 -28.64
C GLU A 297 2.51 4.26 -29.98
N THR A 298 3.56 4.89 -30.48
CA THR A 298 4.31 4.39 -31.62
C THR A 298 5.27 3.26 -31.21
N MET A 299 5.71 2.45 -32.19
CA MET A 299 6.61 1.31 -31.96
C MET A 299 8.10 1.69 -32.00
N ASP A 300 8.45 2.93 -32.31
CA ASP A 300 9.82 3.46 -32.34
C ASP A 300 10.32 3.85 -30.93
N PHE A 301 11.65 3.98 -30.81
CA PHE A 301 12.31 4.44 -29.60
C PHE A 301 13.08 5.74 -29.88
N PRO A 302 12.84 6.84 -29.11
CA PRO A 302 11.90 6.94 -27.99
C PRO A 302 10.42 6.83 -28.43
N LYS A 303 9.58 6.34 -27.51
CA LYS A 303 8.13 6.20 -27.75
C LYS A 303 7.51 7.58 -27.93
N ARG A 304 6.58 7.70 -28.87
CA ARG A 304 5.81 8.92 -29.13
C ARG A 304 4.30 8.63 -29.11
N TYR A 305 3.49 9.66 -28.88
CA TYR A 305 2.07 9.56 -28.61
C TYR A 305 1.23 10.22 -29.70
N TYR A 306 0.06 9.65 -30.02
CA TYR A 306 -0.88 10.24 -30.98
C TYR A 306 -2.33 9.87 -30.69
N LEU A 307 -3.27 10.74 -31.11
CA LEU A 307 -4.72 10.44 -31.16
C LEU A 307 -5.19 10.08 -32.57
N ALA A 308 -4.55 10.67 -33.58
CA ALA A 308 -4.76 10.41 -34.99
C ALA A 308 -3.39 10.20 -35.64
N GLU A 309 -3.21 9.12 -36.40
CA GLU A 309 -1.90 8.65 -36.92
C GLU A 309 -1.08 9.72 -37.67
N LYS A 310 -1.73 10.78 -38.16
CA LYS A 310 -1.08 11.88 -38.87
C LYS A 310 -0.28 12.85 -37.98
N HIS A 311 -0.50 12.86 -36.67
CA HIS A 311 0.15 13.81 -35.75
C HIS A 311 0.68 13.07 -34.51
N VAL A 312 2.00 13.03 -34.37
CA VAL A 312 2.69 12.29 -33.30
C VAL A 312 3.52 13.27 -32.47
N PHE A 313 3.56 13.08 -31.15
CA PHE A 313 4.13 14.00 -30.16
C PHE A 313 5.03 13.26 -29.17
N ASP A 314 6.01 13.95 -28.57
CA ASP A 314 6.98 13.30 -27.69
C ASP A 314 6.40 13.02 -26.29
N CYS A 315 5.37 13.77 -25.87
CA CYS A 315 4.64 13.53 -24.62
C CYS A 315 3.14 13.85 -24.72
N ILE A 316 2.34 13.29 -23.81
CA ILE A 316 0.90 13.51 -23.74
C ILE A 316 0.52 14.99 -23.55
N PRO A 317 1.21 15.78 -22.70
CA PRO A 317 0.92 17.21 -22.58
C PRO A 317 1.06 17.99 -23.88
N GLU A 318 2.08 17.71 -24.69
CA GLU A 318 2.25 18.33 -26.01
C GLU A 318 1.14 17.95 -26.98
N LEU A 319 0.74 16.68 -26.97
CA LEU A 319 -0.41 16.18 -27.74
C LEU A 319 -1.70 16.93 -27.36
N ILE A 320 -1.97 17.08 -26.07
CA ILE A 320 -3.15 17.81 -25.59
C ILE A 320 -3.06 19.29 -25.98
N ASN A 321 -1.91 19.94 -25.81
CA ASN A 321 -1.70 21.33 -26.18
C ASN A 321 -1.91 21.57 -27.68
N TYR A 322 -1.42 20.69 -28.54
CA TYR A 322 -1.69 20.75 -29.98
C TYR A 322 -3.19 20.66 -30.26
N HIS A 323 -3.88 19.71 -29.63
CA HIS A 323 -5.30 19.47 -29.85
C HIS A 323 -6.22 20.53 -29.19
N GLN A 324 -5.67 21.34 -28.27
CA GLN A 324 -6.35 22.53 -27.76
C GLN A 324 -6.42 23.65 -28.80
N HIS A 325 -5.37 23.78 -29.63
CA HIS A 325 -5.29 24.79 -30.68
C HIS A 325 -5.87 24.30 -32.00
N ASN A 326 -5.78 22.99 -32.29
CA ASN A 326 -6.13 22.38 -33.57
C ASN A 326 -7.04 21.17 -33.37
N ALA A 327 -8.10 20.99 -34.17
CA ALA A 327 -8.90 19.77 -34.08
C ALA A 327 -8.08 18.53 -34.48
N GLY A 328 -7.21 18.63 -35.50
CA GLY A 328 -6.23 17.59 -35.82
C GLY A 328 -6.80 16.20 -36.13
N GLY A 329 -8.08 16.10 -36.53
CA GLY A 329 -8.80 14.83 -36.75
C GLY A 329 -9.81 14.47 -35.64
N LEU A 330 -9.86 15.22 -34.54
CA LEU A 330 -10.90 15.10 -33.51
C LEU A 330 -12.20 15.77 -33.94
N VAL A 331 -13.31 15.40 -33.29
CA VAL A 331 -14.66 15.95 -33.56
C VAL A 331 -14.75 17.46 -33.32
N THR A 332 -13.98 17.97 -32.34
CA THR A 332 -13.75 19.39 -32.09
C THR A 332 -12.38 19.55 -31.43
N ARG A 333 -11.80 20.75 -31.50
CA ARG A 333 -10.66 21.12 -30.67
C ARG A 333 -11.01 21.03 -29.19
N LEU A 334 -10.01 20.75 -28.36
CA LEU A 334 -10.13 20.67 -26.91
C LEU A 334 -10.18 22.10 -26.34
N ARG A 335 -11.26 22.49 -25.67
CA ARG A 335 -11.49 23.89 -25.25
C ARG A 335 -11.53 24.06 -23.74
N TYR A 336 -12.29 23.21 -23.06
CA TYR A 336 -12.60 23.38 -21.65
C TYR A 336 -12.21 22.13 -20.88
N ALA A 337 -11.12 22.20 -20.11
CA ALA A 337 -10.70 21.07 -19.28
C ALA A 337 -11.73 20.85 -18.16
N VAL A 338 -12.11 19.60 -17.92
CA VAL A 338 -13.05 19.20 -16.87
C VAL A 338 -12.30 18.36 -15.84
N SER A 339 -12.43 18.71 -14.57
CA SER A 339 -11.77 18.03 -13.45
C SER A 339 -12.79 17.56 -12.41
N SER A 340 -12.66 16.31 -11.95
CA SER A 340 -13.54 15.72 -10.94
C SER A 340 -13.03 15.90 -9.51
N TRP A 341 -11.72 16.09 -9.34
CA TRP A 341 -11.04 16.11 -8.05
C TRP A 341 -10.89 17.52 -7.46
N ARG A 342 -11.04 18.58 -8.26
CA ARG A 342 -10.82 19.98 -7.82
C ARG A 342 -11.89 20.57 -6.90
N LYS A 343 -13.01 19.88 -6.68
CA LYS A 343 -14.12 20.43 -5.89
C LYS A 343 -13.91 20.31 -4.37
N LYS A 344 -13.06 19.37 -3.91
CA LYS A 344 -12.83 19.13 -2.49
C LYS A 344 -11.42 18.57 -2.30
N ALA A 345 -10.58 19.29 -1.55
CA ALA A 345 -9.22 18.84 -1.25
C ALA A 345 -9.25 17.55 -0.43
N PRO A 346 -8.27 16.64 -0.59
CA PRO A 346 -8.22 15.40 0.17
C PRO A 346 -8.09 15.71 1.66
N VAL A 347 -8.64 14.81 2.48
CA VAL A 347 -8.49 14.91 3.92
C VAL A 347 -7.03 14.65 4.28
N THR A 348 -6.45 15.50 5.13
CA THR A 348 -5.05 15.40 5.58
C THR A 348 -4.86 14.33 6.64
N ALA A 349 -3.67 13.72 6.70
CA ALA A 349 -3.32 12.78 7.76
C ALA A 349 -3.10 13.54 9.07
N GLY A 350 -4.14 13.63 9.89
CA GLY A 350 -4.17 14.54 11.04
C GLY A 350 -4.58 15.95 10.64
N LEU A 351 -4.95 16.75 11.65
CA LEU A 351 -5.52 18.10 11.47
C LEU A 351 -4.48 19.17 11.14
N SER A 352 -3.26 18.94 11.62
CA SER A 352 -2.15 19.87 11.59
C SER A 352 -0.88 19.08 11.88
N TYR A 353 0.24 19.52 11.32
CA TYR A 353 1.53 18.86 11.52
C TYR A 353 1.84 18.71 13.01
N GLY A 354 2.11 17.47 13.45
CA GLY A 354 2.42 17.16 14.85
C GLY A 354 1.26 17.27 15.85
N LYS A 355 0.07 17.75 15.45
CA LYS A 355 -1.10 17.86 16.34
C LYS A 355 -2.00 16.64 16.21
N LEU A 356 -1.82 15.73 17.15
CA LEU A 356 -2.53 14.45 17.20
C LEU A 356 -3.43 14.29 18.43
N VAL A 357 -3.14 15.07 19.48
CA VAL A 357 -3.97 15.19 20.67
C VAL A 357 -4.92 16.38 20.47
N ILE A 358 -6.21 16.12 20.61
CA ILE A 358 -7.26 17.13 20.49
C ILE A 358 -7.71 17.50 21.91
N ASN A 359 -7.71 18.79 22.22
CA ASN A 359 -8.20 19.28 23.49
C ASN A 359 -9.73 19.15 23.55
N PRO A 360 -10.33 18.80 24.70
CA PRO A 360 -11.78 18.70 24.84
C PRO A 360 -12.52 19.98 24.44
N SER A 361 -11.94 21.15 24.73
CA SER A 361 -12.49 22.46 24.39
C SER A 361 -12.58 22.72 22.88
N GLU A 362 -11.86 21.95 22.07
CA GLU A 362 -11.91 22.03 20.61
C GLU A 362 -13.03 21.16 20.02
N LEU A 363 -13.67 20.29 20.83
CA LEU A 363 -14.68 19.35 20.38
C LEU A 363 -16.07 19.71 20.92
N THR A 364 -17.04 19.78 20.02
CA THR A 364 -18.45 19.91 20.37
C THR A 364 -19.19 18.67 19.91
N ARG A 365 -19.77 17.91 20.85
CA ARG A 365 -20.71 16.81 20.53
C ARG A 365 -22.09 17.38 20.28
N VAL A 366 -22.74 16.91 19.21
CA VAL A 366 -24.06 17.40 18.79
C VAL A 366 -25.12 16.32 18.92
N GLN A 367 -24.89 15.15 18.32
CA GLN A 367 -25.91 14.11 18.24
C GLN A 367 -25.27 12.73 18.26
N GLU A 368 -25.87 11.78 18.98
CA GLU A 368 -25.51 10.37 18.85
C GLU A 368 -25.98 9.83 17.48
N ILE A 369 -25.04 9.27 16.71
CA ILE A 369 -25.29 8.73 15.36
C ILE A 369 -25.11 7.21 15.29
N GLY A 370 -24.55 6.59 16.33
CA GLY A 370 -24.45 5.14 16.42
C GLY A 370 -23.94 4.67 17.76
N SER A 371 -24.24 3.43 18.12
CA SER A 371 -23.71 2.78 19.32
C SER A 371 -23.38 1.33 19.00
N GLY A 372 -22.17 0.90 19.37
CA GLY A 372 -21.65 -0.44 19.11
C GLY A 372 -20.94 -1.04 20.32
N GLN A 373 -20.29 -2.19 20.10
CA GLN A 373 -19.57 -2.92 21.15
C GLN A 373 -18.44 -2.09 21.77
N PHE A 374 -17.77 -1.27 20.96
CA PHE A 374 -16.60 -0.49 21.38
C PHE A 374 -16.97 0.87 21.97
N GLY A 375 -18.19 1.35 21.74
CA GLY A 375 -18.70 2.58 22.34
C GLY A 375 -19.67 3.33 21.44
N VAL A 376 -19.87 4.61 21.75
CA VAL A 376 -20.88 5.46 21.12
C VAL A 376 -20.22 6.40 20.14
N VAL A 377 -20.81 6.58 18.96
CA VAL A 377 -20.36 7.50 17.92
C VAL A 377 -21.29 8.70 17.91
N TYR A 378 -20.71 9.88 18.03
CA TYR A 378 -21.40 11.16 17.96
C TYR A 378 -21.03 11.90 16.69
N LEU A 379 -22.00 12.55 16.06
CA LEU A 379 -21.74 13.70 15.22
C LEU A 379 -21.27 14.86 16.10
N GLY A 380 -20.21 15.54 15.68
CA GLY A 380 -19.72 16.74 16.33
C GLY A 380 -19.05 17.72 15.39
N TYR A 381 -18.50 18.76 16.00
CA TYR A 381 -17.69 19.77 15.33
C TYR A 381 -16.35 19.92 16.04
N LEU A 382 -15.30 20.02 15.25
CA LEU A 382 -13.96 20.38 15.71
C LEU A 382 -13.70 21.85 15.39
N LEU A 383 -13.22 22.60 16.39
CA LEU A 383 -12.98 24.04 16.33
C LEU A 383 -14.18 24.82 15.77
N GLU A 384 -15.39 24.34 16.06
CA GLU A 384 -16.69 24.88 15.58
C GLU A 384 -16.85 24.97 14.04
N LYS A 385 -15.90 24.45 13.26
CA LYS A 385 -15.85 24.58 11.80
C LYS A 385 -16.00 23.25 11.09
N THR A 386 -15.19 22.26 11.50
CA THR A 386 -15.05 21.01 10.78
C THR A 386 -16.00 19.96 11.34
N LYS A 387 -16.87 19.42 10.49
CA LYS A 387 -17.78 18.34 10.88
C LYS A 387 -17.00 17.04 11.09
N VAL A 388 -17.19 16.39 12.23
CA VAL A 388 -16.42 15.19 12.65
C VAL A 388 -17.31 14.09 13.22
N ALA A 389 -16.81 12.87 13.19
CA ALA A 389 -17.37 11.74 13.95
C ALA A 389 -16.51 11.48 15.19
N ILE A 390 -17.12 11.53 16.38
CA ILE A 390 -16.46 11.37 17.68
C ILE A 390 -16.86 10.01 18.25
N LYS A 391 -15.95 9.04 18.23
CA LYS A 391 -16.17 7.70 18.75
C LYS A 391 -15.60 7.61 20.17
N THR A 392 -16.47 7.42 21.15
CA THR A 392 -16.07 7.14 22.53
C THR A 392 -15.69 5.67 22.69
N ILE A 393 -14.74 5.38 23.55
CA ILE A 393 -14.34 4.02 23.90
C ILE A 393 -14.91 3.66 25.27
N ARG A 394 -15.75 2.62 25.35
CA ARG A 394 -16.32 2.18 26.63
C ARG A 394 -15.22 1.72 27.59
N GLU A 395 -15.35 2.11 28.85
CA GLU A 395 -14.45 1.69 29.93
C GLU A 395 -14.45 0.16 30.05
N GLY A 396 -13.25 -0.43 30.13
CA GLY A 396 -13.08 -1.89 30.17
C GLY A 396 -13.22 -2.63 28.83
N ALA A 397 -13.48 -1.94 27.71
CA ALA A 397 -13.51 -2.57 26.39
C ALA A 397 -12.12 -2.98 25.89
N MET A 398 -11.07 -2.25 26.29
CA MET A 398 -9.66 -2.50 26.00
C MET A 398 -8.77 -1.86 27.07
N SER A 399 -7.51 -2.31 27.19
CA SER A 399 -6.52 -1.64 28.05
C SER A 399 -6.09 -0.30 27.44
N GLU A 400 -5.72 0.68 28.27
CA GLU A 400 -5.21 1.97 27.77
C GLU A 400 -3.94 1.80 26.92
N GLU A 401 -3.10 0.84 27.26
CA GLU A 401 -1.86 0.51 26.55
C GLU A 401 -2.15 -0.06 25.15
N ASP A 402 -3.06 -1.03 25.05
CA ASP A 402 -3.53 -1.57 23.76
C ASP A 402 -4.20 -0.47 22.91
N PHE A 403 -4.95 0.44 23.55
CA PHE A 403 -5.59 1.57 22.87
C PHE A 403 -4.57 2.54 22.28
N ILE A 404 -3.53 2.90 23.03
CA ILE A 404 -2.48 3.79 22.55
C ILE A 404 -1.69 3.14 21.41
N GLU A 405 -1.39 1.84 21.50
CA GLU A 405 -0.74 1.11 20.41
C GLU A 405 -1.62 1.08 19.16
N GLU A 406 -2.91 0.82 19.30
CA GLU A 406 -3.86 0.79 18.19
C GLU A 406 -4.06 2.18 17.56
N ALA A 407 -4.23 3.22 18.39
CA ALA A 407 -4.30 4.60 17.93
C ALA A 407 -3.05 4.97 17.13
N LYS A 408 -1.85 4.63 17.61
CA LYS A 408 -0.59 4.86 16.87
C LYS A 408 -0.55 4.17 15.51
N VAL A 409 -1.20 3.02 15.34
CA VAL A 409 -1.36 2.38 14.03
C VAL A 409 -2.29 3.22 13.15
N LEU A 410 -3.49 3.52 13.64
CA LEU A 410 -4.51 4.26 12.89
C LEU A 410 -4.02 5.64 12.46
N MET A 411 -3.22 6.30 13.29
CA MET A 411 -2.64 7.62 13.00
C MET A 411 -1.63 7.62 11.85
N LYS A 412 -1.03 6.46 11.53
CA LYS A 412 -0.10 6.33 10.40
C LYS A 412 -0.80 6.00 9.09
N LEU A 413 -2.04 5.54 9.15
CA LEU A 413 -2.81 5.15 7.98
C LEU A 413 -3.50 6.38 7.41
N SER A 414 -3.20 6.67 6.14
CA SER A 414 -3.88 7.72 5.39
C SER A 414 -3.99 7.29 3.94
N HIS A 415 -5.24 7.15 3.49
CA HIS A 415 -5.58 6.67 2.17
C HIS A 415 -7.00 7.12 1.82
N PRO A 416 -7.29 7.54 0.57
CA PRO A 416 -8.59 8.07 0.17
C PRO A 416 -9.77 7.11 0.33
N LYS A 417 -9.51 5.80 0.52
CA LYS A 417 -10.51 4.75 0.76
C LYS A 417 -10.53 4.19 2.17
N LEU A 418 -9.84 4.84 3.11
CA LEU A 418 -9.95 4.57 4.53
C LEU A 418 -10.54 5.80 5.22
N VAL A 419 -11.39 5.58 6.23
CA VAL A 419 -11.91 6.68 7.06
C VAL A 419 -10.78 7.27 7.87
N GLN A 420 -10.47 8.54 7.63
CA GLN A 420 -9.33 9.23 8.20
C GLN A 420 -9.55 9.52 9.70
N LEU A 421 -8.57 9.12 10.51
CA LEU A 421 -8.47 9.56 11.90
C LEU A 421 -7.81 10.95 11.93
N TYR A 422 -8.47 11.91 12.56
CA TYR A 422 -7.96 13.26 12.80
C TYR A 422 -7.10 13.36 14.06
N GLY A 423 -7.48 12.64 15.12
CA GLY A 423 -6.75 12.67 16.37
C GLY A 423 -7.47 11.96 17.51
N VAL A 424 -6.88 12.04 18.69
CA VAL A 424 -7.34 11.40 19.92
C VAL A 424 -7.53 12.45 21.01
N CYS A 425 -8.61 12.36 21.78
CA CYS A 425 -8.83 13.20 22.96
C CYS A 425 -8.72 12.32 24.22
N PHE A 426 -7.63 12.48 24.97
CA PHE A 426 -7.33 11.71 26.18
C PHE A 426 -7.93 12.33 27.46
N GLU A 427 -8.19 13.63 27.45
CA GLU A 427 -8.61 14.37 28.66
C GLU A 427 -10.10 14.20 28.99
N GLU A 428 -10.89 13.67 28.04
CA GLU A 428 -12.28 13.28 28.31
C GLU A 428 -12.37 11.82 28.78
N THR A 429 -13.24 11.58 29.75
CA THR A 429 -13.65 10.24 30.16
C THR A 429 -15.11 10.01 29.73
N PRO A 430 -15.38 9.03 28.85
CA PRO A 430 -14.45 8.12 28.18
C PRO A 430 -13.59 8.78 27.08
N ILE A 431 -12.37 8.24 26.88
CA ILE A 431 -11.45 8.64 25.79
C ILE A 431 -12.19 8.55 24.45
N CYS A 432 -11.90 9.49 23.54
CA CYS A 432 -12.50 9.45 22.21
C CYS A 432 -11.51 9.61 21.05
N LEU A 433 -11.87 8.99 19.94
CA LEU A 433 -11.22 9.09 18.65
C LEU A 433 -12.06 10.01 17.75
N VAL A 434 -11.41 10.91 17.03
CA VAL A 434 -12.06 11.88 16.16
C VAL A 434 -11.74 11.54 14.70
N PHE A 435 -12.75 11.26 13.90
CA PHE A 435 -12.64 10.86 12.50
C PHE A 435 -13.30 11.87 11.56
N GLU A 436 -12.99 11.78 10.27
CA GLU A 436 -13.82 12.41 9.24
C GLU A 436 -15.27 11.93 9.33
N PHE A 437 -16.21 12.84 9.08
CA PHE A 437 -17.63 12.52 9.06
C PHE A 437 -18.07 12.04 7.68
N MET A 438 -18.83 10.94 7.62
CA MET A 438 -19.33 10.34 6.38
C MET A 438 -20.87 10.46 6.34
N GLU A 439 -21.40 11.23 5.40
CA GLU A 439 -22.78 11.74 5.44
C GLU A 439 -23.86 10.67 5.28
N ASN A 440 -23.54 9.57 4.60
CA ASN A 440 -24.51 8.53 4.26
C ASN A 440 -24.44 7.30 5.19
N GLY A 441 -23.68 7.39 6.29
CA GLY A 441 -23.59 6.32 7.29
C GLY A 441 -22.94 5.04 6.75
N CYS A 442 -23.27 3.89 7.35
CA CYS A 442 -22.66 2.61 6.98
C CYS A 442 -23.23 2.04 5.67
N LEU A 443 -22.39 1.37 4.90
CA LEU A 443 -22.72 0.79 3.60
C LEU A 443 -23.85 -0.23 3.69
N SER A 444 -23.90 -1.03 4.76
CA SER A 444 -24.99 -1.99 4.97
C SER A 444 -26.38 -1.33 4.98
N ASP A 445 -26.54 -0.25 5.72
CA ASP A 445 -27.83 0.44 5.82
C ASP A 445 -28.10 1.32 4.60
N TYR A 446 -27.05 1.92 4.03
CA TYR A 446 -27.14 2.65 2.77
C TYR A 446 -27.69 1.76 1.65
N LEU A 447 -27.14 0.56 1.46
CA LEU A 447 -27.60 -0.42 0.47
C LEU A 447 -29.07 -0.83 0.68
N LYS A 448 -29.49 -1.04 1.95
CA LYS A 448 -30.89 -1.39 2.26
C LYS A 448 -31.84 -0.24 1.96
N SER A 449 -31.45 0.99 2.31
CA SER A 449 -32.30 2.18 2.18
C SER A 449 -32.56 2.59 0.73
N GLN A 450 -31.66 2.22 -0.18
CA GLN A 450 -31.69 2.54 -1.61
C GLN A 450 -31.82 1.27 -2.47
N ARG A 451 -32.37 0.19 -1.92
CA ARG A 451 -32.48 -1.08 -2.63
C ARG A 451 -33.28 -0.93 -3.94
N GLY A 452 -32.74 -1.45 -5.02
CA GLY A 452 -33.31 -1.40 -6.36
C GLY A 452 -32.97 -0.15 -7.16
N SER A 453 -32.25 0.82 -6.60
CA SER A 453 -31.84 2.05 -7.32
C SER A 453 -30.40 2.02 -7.82
N PHE A 454 -29.62 1.00 -7.46
CA PHE A 454 -28.20 0.94 -7.84
C PHE A 454 -27.99 0.30 -9.21
N SER A 455 -27.16 0.94 -10.02
CA SER A 455 -26.61 0.33 -11.24
C SER A 455 -25.55 -0.71 -10.87
N LYS A 456 -25.28 -1.67 -11.76
CA LYS A 456 -24.23 -2.68 -11.51
C LYS A 456 -22.85 -2.05 -11.45
N GLU A 457 -22.65 -0.97 -12.21
CA GLU A 457 -21.44 -0.17 -12.26
C GLU A 457 -21.20 0.51 -10.91
N THR A 458 -22.25 1.06 -10.29
CA THR A 458 -22.17 1.66 -8.95
C THR A 458 -21.79 0.61 -7.91
N LEU A 459 -22.42 -0.57 -7.93
CA LEU A 459 -22.13 -1.67 -7.00
C LEU A 459 -20.70 -2.20 -7.17
N LEU A 460 -20.20 -2.31 -8.40
CA LEU A 460 -18.80 -2.66 -8.66
C LEU A 460 -17.85 -1.58 -8.15
N GLY A 461 -18.16 -0.30 -8.38
CA GLY A 461 -17.37 0.82 -7.86
C GLY A 461 -17.25 0.83 -6.34
N MET A 462 -18.33 0.51 -5.62
CA MET A 462 -18.30 0.32 -4.16
C MET A 462 -17.35 -0.81 -3.74
N CYS A 463 -17.34 -1.94 -4.47
CA CYS A 463 -16.41 -3.04 -4.23
C CYS A 463 -14.96 -2.65 -4.51
N GLN A 464 -14.70 -1.89 -5.58
CA GLN A 464 -13.38 -1.41 -5.95
C GLN A 464 -12.82 -0.46 -4.89
N ASP A 465 -13.63 0.49 -4.42
CA ASP A 465 -13.28 1.42 -3.34
C ASP A 465 -12.82 0.67 -2.08
N VAL A 466 -13.58 -0.33 -1.63
CA VAL A 466 -13.20 -1.17 -0.48
C VAL A 466 -11.93 -1.97 -0.76
N CYS A 467 -11.81 -2.56 -1.95
CA CYS A 467 -10.65 -3.35 -2.34
C CYS A 467 -9.36 -2.52 -2.38
N GLU A 468 -9.43 -1.28 -2.85
CA GLU A 468 -8.32 -0.33 -2.88
C GLU A 468 -7.86 0.03 -1.45
N GLY A 469 -8.81 0.32 -0.55
CA GLY A 469 -8.51 0.53 0.87
C GLY A 469 -7.85 -0.70 1.53
N MET A 470 -8.38 -1.89 1.27
CA MET A 470 -7.80 -3.13 1.81
C MET A 470 -6.45 -3.50 1.21
N ALA A 471 -6.19 -3.15 -0.05
CA ALA A 471 -4.87 -3.30 -0.67
C ALA A 471 -3.83 -2.40 0.00
N TYR A 472 -4.20 -1.18 0.38
CA TYR A 472 -3.33 -0.30 1.16
C TYR A 472 -3.04 -0.88 2.56
N LEU A 473 -4.04 -1.45 3.24
CA LEU A 473 -3.83 -2.12 4.53
C LEU A 473 -2.90 -3.34 4.40
N GLU A 474 -3.09 -4.16 3.36
CA GLU A 474 -2.23 -5.31 3.05
C GLU A 474 -0.77 -4.88 2.87
N GLN A 475 -0.53 -3.80 2.13
CA GLN A 475 0.82 -3.25 1.91
C GLN A 475 1.48 -2.72 3.20
N ASN A 476 0.68 -2.22 4.13
CA ASN A 476 1.12 -1.73 5.43
C ASN A 476 1.13 -2.81 6.52
N SER A 477 0.95 -4.08 6.15
CA SER A 477 0.89 -5.23 7.06
C SER A 477 -0.17 -5.08 8.16
N VAL A 478 -1.29 -4.44 7.84
CA VAL A 478 -2.44 -4.26 8.73
C VAL A 478 -3.52 -5.28 8.37
N ILE A 479 -3.94 -6.08 9.35
CA ILE A 479 -5.08 -7.01 9.22
C ILE A 479 -6.30 -6.33 9.83
N HIS A 480 -7.41 -6.25 9.10
CA HIS A 480 -8.66 -5.60 9.53
C HIS A 480 -9.46 -6.43 10.53
N ARG A 481 -9.59 -7.75 10.31
CA ARG A 481 -10.24 -8.74 11.19
C ARG A 481 -11.76 -8.66 11.33
N ASP A 482 -12.41 -7.58 10.90
CA ASP A 482 -13.87 -7.40 10.95
C ASP A 482 -14.38 -6.68 9.68
N LEU A 483 -13.83 -6.99 8.51
CA LEU A 483 -14.29 -6.40 7.26
C LEU A 483 -15.71 -6.87 6.92
N ALA A 484 -16.65 -5.94 6.79
CA ALA A 484 -18.04 -6.18 6.43
C ALA A 484 -18.70 -4.87 5.97
N ALA A 485 -19.84 -4.94 5.27
CA ALA A 485 -20.53 -3.72 4.82
C ALA A 485 -20.97 -2.77 5.97
N ARG A 486 -21.14 -3.29 7.19
CA ARG A 486 -21.42 -2.45 8.38
C ARG A 486 -20.21 -1.61 8.84
N ASN A 487 -19.00 -2.04 8.49
CA ASN A 487 -17.72 -1.39 8.84
C ASN A 487 -17.10 -0.70 7.61
N CYS A 488 -17.96 -0.28 6.69
CA CYS A 488 -17.60 0.60 5.58
C CYS A 488 -18.58 1.77 5.62
N LEU A 489 -18.10 2.99 5.43
CA LEU A 489 -18.93 4.20 5.44
C LEU A 489 -19.04 4.78 4.03
N VAL A 490 -20.16 5.43 3.77
CA VAL A 490 -20.48 6.01 2.46
C VAL A 490 -20.45 7.53 2.57
N GLY A 491 -19.66 8.15 1.69
CA GLY A 491 -19.55 9.61 1.57
C GLY A 491 -20.38 10.13 0.42
N GLU A 492 -20.09 11.34 -0.03
CA GLU A 492 -20.70 11.94 -1.22
C GLU A 492 -20.45 11.10 -2.49
N SER A 493 -21.39 11.15 -3.44
CA SER A 493 -21.28 10.48 -4.76
C SER A 493 -21.01 8.96 -4.70
N HIS A 494 -21.56 8.27 -3.71
CA HIS A 494 -21.43 6.82 -3.49
C HIS A 494 -19.99 6.33 -3.20
N VAL A 495 -19.07 7.21 -2.84
CA VAL A 495 -17.71 6.81 -2.45
C VAL A 495 -17.76 6.01 -1.16
N VAL A 496 -17.09 4.85 -1.14
CA VAL A 496 -17.01 4.00 0.04
C VAL A 496 -15.62 4.10 0.66
N LYS A 497 -15.57 4.20 1.99
CA LYS A 497 -14.33 4.12 2.76
C LYS A 497 -14.44 3.03 3.81
N VAL A 498 -13.37 2.26 3.99
CA VAL A 498 -13.30 1.24 5.04
C VAL A 498 -13.14 1.93 6.40
N SER A 499 -13.87 1.48 7.41
CA SER A 499 -13.90 2.07 8.75
C SER A 499 -13.73 1.00 9.84
N ASP A 500 -13.80 1.42 11.11
CA ASP A 500 -13.89 0.52 12.26
C ASP A 500 -12.81 -0.57 12.31
N PHE A 501 -11.58 -0.12 12.10
CA PHE A 501 -10.35 -0.84 12.39
C PHE A 501 -10.11 -1.07 13.90
N GLY A 502 -11.15 -1.02 14.73
CA GLY A 502 -11.14 -1.16 16.20
C GLY A 502 -10.71 -2.54 16.71
N MET A 503 -10.37 -3.44 15.79
CA MET A 503 -9.78 -4.75 16.03
C MET A 503 -8.53 -4.97 15.20
N SER A 504 -8.13 -4.00 14.38
CA SER A 504 -7.03 -4.13 13.44
C SER A 504 -5.70 -4.21 14.15
N ARG A 505 -4.74 -4.94 13.58
CA ARG A 505 -3.40 -5.05 14.14
C ARG A 505 -2.35 -5.03 13.04
N ILE A 506 -1.22 -4.37 13.30
CA ILE A 506 -0.02 -4.54 12.48
C ILE A 506 0.58 -5.90 12.80
N VAL A 507 0.74 -6.74 11.78
CA VAL A 507 1.28 -8.09 11.91
C VAL A 507 2.30 -8.33 10.82
N LEU A 508 3.58 -8.21 11.19
CA LEU A 508 4.70 -8.24 10.25
C LEU A 508 4.85 -9.57 9.49
N ASP A 509 4.42 -10.68 10.09
CA ASP A 509 4.47 -12.01 9.46
C ASP A 509 3.10 -12.44 8.88
N ASP A 510 2.10 -11.54 8.85
CA ASP A 510 0.74 -11.78 8.36
C ASP A 510 0.01 -12.96 9.05
N GLN A 511 0.29 -13.18 10.34
CA GLN A 511 -0.33 -14.24 11.13
C GLN A 511 -0.57 -13.79 12.56
N TYR A 512 -1.83 -13.86 13.01
CA TYR A 512 -2.20 -13.55 14.38
C TYR A 512 -3.17 -14.58 14.94
N THR A 513 -2.88 -15.10 16.12
CA THR A 513 -3.80 -15.96 16.88
C THR A 513 -4.36 -15.16 18.05
N SER A 514 -5.69 -14.96 18.06
CA SER A 514 -6.36 -14.28 19.18
C SER A 514 -6.55 -15.21 20.37
N SER A 515 -6.64 -14.66 21.58
CA SER A 515 -6.98 -15.41 22.80
C SER A 515 -8.42 -15.93 22.74
N THR A 516 -8.63 -17.15 23.24
CA THR A 516 -9.93 -17.83 23.29
C THR A 516 -10.96 -17.02 24.10
N GLY A 517 -12.11 -16.70 23.51
CA GLY A 517 -13.24 -16.05 24.19
C GLY A 517 -13.71 -14.71 23.60
N THR A 518 -13.04 -14.18 22.57
CA THR A 518 -13.47 -12.97 21.87
C THR A 518 -14.67 -13.26 20.95
N LYS A 519 -15.75 -12.47 21.05
CA LYS A 519 -16.86 -12.52 20.09
C LYS A 519 -16.34 -12.03 18.73
N PHE A 520 -16.56 -12.81 17.67
CA PHE A 520 -16.13 -12.49 16.31
C PHE A 520 -17.28 -12.71 15.29
N PRO A 521 -17.26 -12.07 14.12
CA PRO A 521 -18.36 -12.09 13.16
C PRO A 521 -18.39 -13.39 12.33
N VAL A 522 -18.94 -14.47 12.90
CA VAL A 522 -18.89 -15.82 12.30
C VAL A 522 -19.25 -15.86 10.81
N LYS A 523 -20.32 -15.16 10.39
CA LYS A 523 -20.81 -15.19 9.00
C LYS A 523 -19.90 -14.53 7.97
N TRP A 524 -18.94 -13.71 8.41
CA TRP A 524 -17.89 -13.10 7.58
C TRP A 524 -16.54 -13.78 7.75
N SER A 525 -16.40 -14.68 8.72
CA SER A 525 -15.11 -15.23 9.13
C SER A 525 -14.69 -16.42 8.28
N ALA A 526 -13.40 -16.47 7.95
CA ALA A 526 -12.80 -17.60 7.24
C ALA A 526 -12.76 -18.87 8.12
N PRO A 527 -12.67 -20.08 7.53
CA PRO A 527 -12.62 -21.34 8.28
C PRO A 527 -11.54 -21.42 9.35
N GLU A 528 -10.35 -20.93 9.05
CA GLU A 528 -9.23 -20.89 9.98
C GLU A 528 -9.45 -19.90 11.16
N VAL A 529 -10.30 -18.88 10.98
CA VAL A 529 -10.65 -17.92 12.03
C VAL A 529 -11.57 -18.58 13.04
N PHE A 530 -12.69 -19.19 12.61
CA PHE A 530 -13.61 -19.80 13.57
C PHE A 530 -13.11 -21.13 14.14
N SER A 531 -12.19 -21.82 13.46
CA SER A 531 -11.61 -23.08 13.95
C SER A 531 -10.41 -22.87 14.88
N TYR A 532 -9.56 -21.88 14.58
CA TYR A 532 -8.26 -21.72 15.24
C TYR A 532 -7.97 -20.29 15.69
N SER A 533 -8.92 -19.36 15.56
CA SER A 533 -8.73 -17.93 15.83
C SER A 533 -7.55 -17.32 15.09
N TYR A 534 -7.27 -17.83 13.88
CA TYR A 534 -6.16 -17.41 13.05
C TYR A 534 -6.62 -16.34 12.05
N TYR A 535 -6.15 -15.11 12.28
CA TYR A 535 -6.30 -13.97 11.39
C TYR A 535 -5.06 -13.72 10.51
N SER A 536 -5.30 -13.32 9.27
CA SER A 536 -4.32 -12.89 8.26
C SER A 536 -5.00 -12.01 7.20
N THR A 537 -4.23 -11.37 6.33
CA THR A 537 -4.75 -10.69 5.12
C THR A 537 -5.64 -11.64 4.31
N LYS A 538 -5.30 -12.93 4.24
CA LYS A 538 -6.11 -13.97 3.56
C LYS A 538 -7.44 -14.26 4.25
N SER A 539 -7.54 -14.05 5.56
CA SER A 539 -8.82 -14.10 6.25
C SER A 539 -9.68 -12.87 5.94
N ASP A 540 -9.07 -11.69 5.77
CA ASP A 540 -9.78 -10.49 5.31
C ASP A 540 -10.24 -10.62 3.85
N VAL A 541 -9.48 -11.31 2.99
CA VAL A 541 -9.90 -11.64 1.62
C VAL A 541 -11.19 -12.46 1.61
N TRP A 542 -11.34 -13.42 2.54
CA TRP A 542 -12.60 -14.16 2.69
C TRP A 542 -13.76 -13.22 3.06
N SER A 543 -13.54 -12.36 4.06
CA SER A 543 -14.49 -11.35 4.52
C SER A 543 -14.89 -10.40 3.39
N PHE A 544 -13.94 -10.00 2.54
CA PHE A 544 -14.18 -9.18 1.34
C PHE A 544 -15.10 -9.90 0.35
N GLY A 545 -14.93 -11.20 0.11
CA GLY A 545 -15.86 -11.97 -0.71
C GLY A 545 -17.30 -11.92 -0.17
N VAL A 546 -17.47 -12.01 1.15
CA VAL A 546 -18.79 -11.86 1.81
C VAL A 546 -19.32 -10.44 1.66
N LEU A 547 -18.47 -9.41 1.82
CA LEU A 547 -18.84 -8.01 1.60
C LEU A 547 -19.29 -7.75 0.17
N MET A 548 -18.58 -8.27 -0.84
CA MET A 548 -19.01 -8.19 -2.23
C MET A 548 -20.41 -8.79 -2.40
N TRP A 549 -20.67 -9.93 -1.75
CA TRP A 549 -22.00 -10.54 -1.78
C TRP A 549 -23.06 -9.64 -1.13
N GLU A 550 -22.76 -8.98 0.00
CA GLU A 550 -23.66 -7.98 0.61
C GLU A 550 -23.96 -6.83 -0.35
N VAL A 551 -22.95 -6.31 -1.04
CA VAL A 551 -23.10 -5.22 -2.02
C VAL A 551 -23.99 -5.64 -3.19
N PHE A 552 -23.68 -6.76 -3.85
CA PHE A 552 -24.45 -7.25 -5.00
C PHE A 552 -25.81 -7.85 -4.65
N SER A 553 -26.08 -8.08 -3.36
CA SER A 553 -27.40 -8.45 -2.84
C SER A 553 -28.15 -7.27 -2.23
N GLU A 554 -27.59 -6.06 -2.30
CA GLU A 554 -28.16 -4.81 -1.80
C GLU A 554 -28.51 -4.90 -0.30
N GLY A 555 -27.50 -5.29 0.48
CA GLY A 555 -27.53 -5.27 1.95
C GLY A 555 -28.31 -6.42 2.58
N LYS A 556 -28.45 -7.57 1.90
CA LYS A 556 -28.97 -8.78 2.56
C LYS A 556 -28.00 -9.30 3.61
N ILE A 557 -28.55 -9.98 4.62
CA ILE A 557 -27.74 -10.61 5.66
C ILE A 557 -27.18 -11.92 5.09
N PRO A 558 -25.85 -12.15 5.12
CA PRO A 558 -25.28 -13.43 4.73
C PRO A 558 -25.88 -14.56 5.57
N TYR A 559 -26.28 -15.66 4.93
CA TYR A 559 -26.87 -16.82 5.60
C TYR A 559 -28.02 -16.44 6.57
N GLU A 560 -28.92 -15.54 6.17
CA GLU A 560 -29.94 -14.92 7.05
C GLU A 560 -30.76 -15.92 7.90
N ASN A 561 -31.04 -17.11 7.34
CA ASN A 561 -31.85 -18.15 8.00
C ASN A 561 -31.02 -19.23 8.72
N ARG A 562 -29.73 -18.97 8.96
CA ARG A 562 -28.82 -19.92 9.63
C ARG A 562 -28.24 -19.31 10.90
N THR A 563 -28.18 -20.13 11.93
CA THR A 563 -27.41 -19.88 13.15
C THR A 563 -25.92 -19.91 12.86
N ASN A 564 -25.11 -19.34 13.76
CA ASN A 564 -23.66 -19.34 13.60
C ASN A 564 -23.07 -20.77 13.56
N GLY A 565 -23.63 -21.72 14.32
CA GLY A 565 -23.20 -23.12 14.31
C GLY A 565 -23.46 -23.80 12.97
N GLU A 566 -24.67 -23.65 12.42
CA GLU A 566 -25.03 -24.18 11.10
C GLU A 566 -24.15 -23.59 9.99
N VAL A 567 -23.85 -22.28 10.04
CA VAL A 567 -22.95 -21.64 9.07
C VAL A 567 -21.57 -22.28 9.08
N VAL A 568 -21.01 -22.56 10.27
CA VAL A 568 -19.70 -23.23 10.41
C VAL A 568 -19.74 -24.63 9.82
N GLU A 569 -20.77 -25.41 10.12
CA GLU A 569 -20.94 -26.78 9.59
C GLU A 569 -21.06 -26.77 8.06
N GLU A 570 -21.89 -25.88 7.51
CA GLU A 570 -22.13 -25.78 6.07
C GLU A 570 -20.89 -25.31 5.30
N ILE A 571 -20.17 -24.31 5.81
CA ILE A 571 -18.93 -23.83 5.19
C ILE A 571 -17.89 -24.96 5.13
N ASN A 572 -17.76 -25.73 6.21
CA ASN A 572 -16.88 -26.90 6.29
C ASN A 572 -17.31 -28.03 5.35
N ALA A 573 -18.62 -28.19 5.10
CA ALA A 573 -19.17 -29.11 4.10
C ALA A 573 -19.00 -28.60 2.65
N GLY A 574 -18.44 -27.40 2.45
CA GLY A 574 -18.17 -26.82 1.14
C GLY A 574 -19.29 -25.91 0.62
N PHE A 575 -20.34 -25.65 1.40
CA PHE A 575 -21.38 -24.70 1.04
C PHE A 575 -20.82 -23.28 0.91
N ARG A 576 -21.34 -22.52 -0.05
CA ARG A 576 -21.00 -21.11 -0.30
C ARG A 576 -22.25 -20.31 -0.60
N LEU A 577 -22.19 -19.00 -0.34
CA LEU A 577 -23.27 -18.08 -0.69
C LEU A 577 -23.56 -18.15 -2.20
N TYR A 578 -24.84 -18.13 -2.56
CA TYR A 578 -25.29 -18.19 -3.95
C TYR A 578 -24.92 -16.93 -4.73
N LYS A 579 -24.88 -17.01 -6.07
CA LYS A 579 -24.66 -15.85 -6.94
C LYS A 579 -25.81 -14.85 -6.86
N PRO A 580 -25.59 -13.59 -6.40
CA PRO A 580 -26.63 -12.57 -6.43
C PRO A 580 -27.14 -12.30 -7.85
N LYS A 581 -28.40 -11.84 -7.96
CA LYS A 581 -29.02 -11.56 -9.27
C LYS A 581 -28.26 -10.46 -10.04
N LEU A 582 -27.78 -9.43 -9.34
CA LEU A 582 -27.08 -8.30 -9.93
C LEU A 582 -25.61 -8.61 -10.29
N ALA A 583 -25.03 -9.67 -9.71
CA ALA A 583 -23.66 -10.07 -10.00
C ALA A 583 -23.55 -10.79 -11.35
N SER A 584 -22.58 -10.38 -12.19
CA SER A 584 -22.17 -11.14 -13.38
C SER A 584 -21.54 -12.48 -12.96
N LYS A 585 -21.30 -13.36 -13.94
CA LYS A 585 -20.59 -14.61 -13.67
C LYS A 585 -19.15 -14.33 -13.24
N ALA A 586 -18.45 -13.40 -13.90
CA ALA A 586 -17.08 -13.04 -13.55
C ALA A 586 -16.99 -12.46 -12.12
N ILE A 587 -17.92 -11.57 -11.74
CA ILE A 587 -17.99 -11.02 -10.38
C ILE A 587 -18.13 -12.14 -9.34
N TYR A 588 -18.98 -13.13 -9.61
CA TYR A 588 -19.17 -14.26 -8.71
C TYR A 588 -17.99 -15.23 -8.68
N GLU A 589 -17.27 -15.37 -9.79
CA GLU A 589 -16.02 -16.12 -9.83
C GLU A 589 -14.96 -15.45 -8.93
N VAL A 590 -14.88 -14.11 -8.90
CA VAL A 590 -14.04 -13.37 -7.94
C VAL A 590 -14.44 -13.68 -6.50
N MET A 591 -15.74 -13.59 -6.16
CA MET A 591 -16.23 -13.96 -4.82
C MET A 591 -15.85 -15.41 -4.46
N SER A 592 -15.97 -16.33 -5.42
CA SER A 592 -15.64 -17.74 -5.23
C SER A 592 -14.14 -17.97 -4.99
N HIS A 593 -13.26 -17.17 -5.62
CA HIS A 593 -11.82 -17.19 -5.34
C HIS A 593 -11.49 -16.69 -3.94
N CYS A 594 -12.23 -15.70 -3.41
CA CYS A 594 -12.11 -15.26 -2.03
C CYS A 594 -12.47 -16.37 -1.03
N TRP A 595 -13.39 -17.28 -1.38
CA TRP A 595 -13.89 -18.34 -0.49
C TRP A 595 -13.22 -19.71 -0.68
N ARG A 596 -12.00 -19.76 -1.22
CA ARG A 596 -11.20 -21.00 -1.25
C ARG A 596 -10.90 -21.47 0.17
N MET A 597 -11.05 -22.78 0.41
CA MET A 597 -10.85 -23.36 1.76
C MET A 597 -9.42 -23.15 2.26
N ARG A 598 -8.43 -23.38 1.40
CA ARG A 598 -7.03 -23.11 1.71
C ARG A 598 -6.78 -21.62 1.57
N LYS A 599 -6.29 -20.99 2.63
CA LYS A 599 -5.98 -19.55 2.66
C LYS A 599 -4.99 -19.13 1.56
N ASP A 600 -4.02 -19.99 1.23
CA ASP A 600 -2.97 -19.70 0.25
C ASP A 600 -3.49 -19.71 -1.20
N ASP A 601 -4.65 -20.33 -1.44
CA ASP A 601 -5.30 -20.36 -2.75
C ASP A 601 -6.17 -19.10 -2.98
N ARG A 602 -6.33 -18.24 -1.96
CA ARG A 602 -7.07 -16.98 -2.08
C ARG A 602 -6.15 -15.91 -2.67
N PRO A 603 -6.64 -15.04 -3.56
CA PRO A 603 -5.85 -13.95 -4.15
C PRO A 603 -5.41 -12.93 -3.09
N SER A 604 -4.45 -12.07 -3.42
CA SER A 604 -4.15 -10.86 -2.62
C SER A 604 -5.14 -9.75 -2.97
N PHE A 605 -5.23 -8.71 -2.13
CA PHE A 605 -6.06 -7.55 -2.47
C PHE A 605 -5.56 -6.82 -3.71
N SER A 606 -4.25 -6.78 -3.93
CA SER A 606 -3.67 -6.25 -5.18
C SER A 606 -4.15 -7.00 -6.43
N VAL A 607 -4.22 -8.33 -6.38
CA VAL A 607 -4.72 -9.15 -7.49
C VAL A 607 -6.23 -8.96 -7.68
N LEU A 608 -6.99 -8.90 -6.58
CA LEU A 608 -8.43 -8.63 -6.63
C LEU A 608 -8.74 -7.27 -7.25
N LEU A 609 -7.99 -6.22 -6.89
CA LEU A 609 -8.17 -4.88 -7.43
C LEU A 609 -7.95 -4.86 -8.95
N TYR A 610 -6.93 -5.57 -9.42
CA TYR A 610 -6.69 -5.77 -10.85
C TYR A 610 -7.87 -6.50 -11.52
N GLN A 611 -8.32 -7.63 -10.97
CA GLN A 611 -9.45 -8.40 -11.52
C GLN A 611 -10.76 -7.60 -11.58
N LEU A 612 -11.07 -6.83 -10.53
CA LEU A 612 -12.27 -5.99 -10.50
C LEU A 612 -12.19 -4.85 -11.51
N SER A 613 -10.99 -4.31 -11.72
CA SER A 613 -10.74 -3.31 -12.76
C SER A 613 -10.98 -3.92 -14.15
N GLU A 614 -10.43 -5.11 -14.44
CA GLU A 614 -10.70 -5.81 -15.70
C GLU A 614 -12.21 -6.10 -15.90
N ILE A 615 -12.94 -6.52 -14.87
CA ILE A 615 -14.39 -6.78 -15.01
C ILE A 615 -15.17 -5.50 -15.35
N SER A 616 -14.80 -4.37 -14.74
CA SER A 616 -15.37 -3.05 -15.06
C SER A 616 -15.18 -2.65 -16.53
N GLU A 617 -14.21 -3.28 -17.19
CA GLU A 617 -13.82 -2.97 -18.57
C GLU A 617 -14.54 -3.81 -19.62
N PHE A 618 -14.91 -5.06 -19.31
CA PHE A 618 -15.38 -6.02 -20.30
C PHE A 618 -16.81 -6.57 -20.08
N ASP A 619 -17.36 -6.44 -18.87
CA ASP A 619 -18.50 -7.26 -18.42
C ASP A 619 -19.78 -6.45 -18.08
N LEU A 620 -19.74 -5.12 -18.25
CA LEU A 620 -20.83 -4.17 -17.95
C LEU A 620 -21.30 -3.41 -19.18
#